data_AF-A0A0B6Y1B4-F1
#
_entry.id   AF-A0A0B6Y1B4-F1
#
_cell.length_a   1.000
_cell.length_b   1.000
_cell.length_c   1.000
_cell.angle_alpha   90.00
_cell.angle_beta   90.00
_cell.angle_gamma   90.00
#
_symmetry.space_group_name_H-M   'P 1'
#
loop_
_entity.id
_entity.type
_entity.pdbx_description
1 polymer ?
#
loop_
_entity_poly.entity_id
_entity_poly.type
_entity_poly.pdbx_seq_one_letter_code
_entity_poly.pdbx_strand_id
1 'polypeptide(L)'
;MKTCFYSDVHVTERNKGGVGRIVARNQVINIKGWIFILELIMVLDLMEENNIVNVVIMYGPNKDESVDVKEEFFELLQKTTTPV
;
A
#
# COMPACT_ATOMS: atom_id res chain seq x y z
N MET A 1 -11.99 -14.09 16.41
CA MET A 1 -10.71 -13.39 16.60
C MET A 1 -9.97 -13.42 15.26
N LYS A 2 -9.86 -12.30 14.54
CA LYS A 2 -9.15 -12.25 13.25
C LYS A 2 -7.69 -11.89 13.52
N THR A 3 -6.83 -12.91 13.57
CA THR A 3 -5.40 -12.75 13.87
C THR A 3 -4.68 -12.22 12.64
N CYS A 4 -3.98 -11.09 12.77
CA CYS A 4 -2.99 -10.63 11.81
C CYS A 4 -1.76 -11.54 11.95
N PHE A 5 -1.46 -12.34 10.93
CA PHE A 5 -0.42 -13.38 11.02
C PHE A 5 0.99 -12.89 10.70
N TYR A 6 1.13 -11.73 10.08
CA TYR A 6 2.43 -11.18 9.70
C TYR A 6 2.34 -9.67 9.47
N SER A 7 3.21 -8.91 10.11
CA SER A 7 3.47 -7.50 9.83
C SER A 7 4.97 -7.39 9.79
N ASP A 8 5.53 -7.11 8.61
CA ASP A 8 6.97 -6.90 8.40
C ASP A 8 7.44 -5.54 8.96
N VAL A 9 6.58 -4.88 9.74
CA VAL A 9 6.85 -3.56 10.32
C VAL A 9 7.69 -3.78 11.58
N HIS A 10 8.88 -3.18 11.60
CA HIS A 10 9.78 -3.26 12.73
C HIS A 10 9.09 -2.69 13.99
N VAL A 11 9.34 -3.27 15.17
CA VAL A 11 8.64 -2.88 16.42
C VAL A 11 8.80 -1.38 16.73
N THR A 12 9.93 -0.78 16.33
CA THR A 12 10.24 0.64 16.52
C THR A 12 9.46 1.58 15.59
N GLU A 13 8.76 1.04 14.59
CA GLU A 13 7.98 1.80 13.59
C GLU A 13 6.46 1.71 13.83
N ARG A 14 6.05 0.97 14.87
CA ARG A 14 4.65 0.90 15.29
C ARG A 14 4.15 2.30 15.68
N ASN A 15 2.96 2.68 15.21
CA ASN A 15 2.28 3.98 15.39
C ASN A 15 2.77 5.14 14.50
N LYS A 16 3.60 4.93 13.48
CA LYS A 16 3.94 5.98 12.50
C LYS A 16 2.84 6.29 11.46
N GLY A 17 1.71 5.60 11.52
CA GLY A 17 0.80 5.50 10.38
C GLY A 17 1.12 4.26 9.58
N GLY A 18 0.40 4.03 8.48
CA GLY A 18 0.61 2.84 7.67
C GLY A 18 -0.65 2.37 6.96
N VAL A 19 -0.46 1.88 5.75
CA VAL A 19 -1.47 1.11 5.04
C VAL A 19 -1.06 -0.35 4.97
N GLY A 20 -2.05 -1.24 4.90
CA GLY A 20 -1.80 -2.66 4.77
C GLY A 20 -3.02 -3.39 4.23
N ARG A 21 -2.78 -4.57 3.65
CA ARG A 21 -3.83 -5.44 3.14
C ARG A 21 -3.77 -6.79 3.81
N ILE A 22 -4.89 -7.22 4.36
CA ILE A 22 -5.05 -8.58 4.86
C ILE A 22 -5.50 -9.45 3.70
N VAL A 23 -4.76 -10.53 3.44
CA VAL A 23 -5.09 -11.52 2.41
C VAL A 23 -5.40 -12.87 3.03
N ALA A 24 -6.27 -13.65 2.37
CA ALA A 24 -6.50 -15.02 2.78
C ALA A 24 -5.22 -15.85 2.55
N ARG A 25 -4.93 -16.81 3.44
CA ARG A 25 -3.69 -17.62 3.38
C ARG A 25 -3.50 -18.31 2.02
N ASN A 26 -4.57 -18.81 1.42
CA ASN A 26 -4.53 -19.46 0.11
C ASN A 26 -4.27 -18.50 -1.06
N GLN A 27 -4.36 -17.19 -0.85
CA GLN A 27 -4.09 -16.16 -1.87
C GLN A 27 -2.65 -15.63 -1.81
N VAL A 28 -1.86 -16.02 -0.81
CA VAL A 28 -0.47 -15.54 -0.66
C VAL A 28 0.39 -15.90 -1.88
N ILE A 29 0.15 -17.04 -2.51
CA ILE A 29 0.86 -17.48 -3.73
C ILE A 29 0.66 -16.55 -4.94
N ASN A 30 -0.42 -15.75 -4.91
CA ASN A 30 -0.72 -14.78 -5.96
C ASN A 30 0.05 -13.48 -5.77
N ILE A 31 0.64 -13.22 -4.60
CA ILE A 31 1.45 -12.02 -4.37
C ILE A 31 2.80 -12.19 -5.08
N LYS A 32 3.12 -11.25 -5.97
CA LYS A 32 4.39 -11.23 -6.72
C LYS A 32 5.39 -10.24 -6.15
N GLY A 33 4.90 -9.17 -5.52
CA GLY A 33 5.73 -8.19 -4.84
C GLY A 33 4.87 -7.12 -4.21
N TRP A 34 5.46 -6.35 -3.30
CA TRP A 34 4.88 -5.11 -2.81
C TRP A 34 5.97 -4.10 -2.51
N ILE A 35 5.62 -2.83 -2.63
CA ILE A 35 6.48 -1.72 -2.27
C ILE A 35 5.66 -0.64 -1.57
N PHE A 36 6.30 0.07 -0.64
CA PHE A 36 5.77 1.32 -0.09
C PHE A 36 6.38 2.47 -0.86
N ILE A 37 5.53 3.33 -1.44
CA ILE A 37 5.97 4.59 -2.07
C ILE A 37 6.14 5.66 -0.98
N LEU A 38 5.21 5.65 -0.03
CA LEU A 38 5.21 6.41 1.22
C LEU A 38 4.63 5.54 2.32
N GLU A 39 4.74 5.96 3.58
CA GLU A 39 4.09 5.28 4.71
C GLU A 39 2.56 5.09 4.48
N LEU A 40 1.94 5.95 3.67
CA LEU A 40 0.50 5.94 3.38
C LEU A 40 0.11 5.38 2.00
N ILE A 41 1.06 4.94 1.17
CA ILE A 41 0.80 4.38 -0.16
C ILE A 41 1.59 3.10 -0.34
N MET A 42 0.88 1.99 -0.53
CA MET A 42 1.42 0.67 -0.84
C MET A 42 0.94 0.21 -2.21
N VAL A 43 1.85 -0.31 -3.03
CA VAL A 43 1.53 -1.00 -4.28
C VAL A 43 1.76 -2.49 -4.07
N LEU A 44 0.78 -3.29 -4.47
CA LEU A 44 0.80 -4.74 -4.38
C LEU A 44 0.56 -5.34 -5.76
N ASP A 45 1.51 -6.15 -6.23
CA ASP A 45 1.37 -6.91 -7.46
C ASP A 45 0.74 -8.26 -7.17
N LEU A 46 -0.44 -8.50 -7.75
CA LEU A 46 -1.14 -9.78 -7.69
C LEU A 46 -1.16 -10.43 -9.07
N MET A 47 -0.88 -11.72 -9.12
CA MET A 47 -1.20 -12.55 -10.28
C MET A 47 -2.65 -13.00 -10.19
N GLU A 48 -3.47 -12.55 -11.12
CA GLU A 48 -4.83 -13.04 -11.31
C GLU A 48 -4.93 -13.67 -12.70
N GLU A 49 -5.23 -14.97 -12.71
CA GLU A 49 -5.20 -15.80 -13.92
C GLU A 49 -3.81 -15.74 -14.59
N ASN A 50 -3.67 -14.96 -15.67
CA ASN A 50 -2.42 -14.77 -16.41
C ASN A 50 -1.99 -13.28 -16.46
N ASN A 51 -2.61 -12.41 -15.68
CA ASN A 51 -2.33 -10.98 -15.66
C ASN A 51 -1.73 -10.55 -14.32
N ILE A 52 -0.83 -9.56 -14.36
CA ILE A 52 -0.40 -8.86 -13.16
C ILE A 52 -1.37 -7.69 -12.93
N VAL A 53 -2.09 -7.75 -11.81
CA VAL A 53 -2.96 -6.69 -11.32
C VAL A 53 -2.20 -5.90 -10.26
N ASN A 54 -2.00 -4.61 -10.54
CA ASN A 54 -1.42 -3.67 -9.59
C ASN A 54 -2.52 -3.12 -8.69
N VAL A 55 -2.46 -3.43 -7.39
CA VAL A 55 -3.41 -2.92 -6.40
C VAL A 55 -2.75 -1.83 -5.59
N VAL A 56 -3.28 -0.62 -5.69
CA VAL A 56 -2.84 0.52 -4.88
C VAL A 56 -3.70 0.61 -3.62
N ILE A 57 -3.07 0.48 -2.46
CA ILE A 57 -3.68 0.61 -1.15
C ILE A 57 -3.19 1.94 -0.57
N MET A 58 -4.11 2.84 -0.23
CA MET A 58 -3.73 4.17 0.23
C MET A 58 -4.64 4.70 1.34
N TYR A 59 -4.06 5.57 2.16
CA TYR A 59 -4.79 6.44 3.09
C TYR A 59 -4.50 7.88 2.68
N GLY A 60 -5.54 8.61 2.30
CA GLY A 60 -5.38 9.99 1.84
C GLY A 60 -4.91 10.93 2.96
N PRO A 61 -4.31 12.08 2.61
CA PRO A 61 -3.91 13.10 3.57
C PRO A 61 -5.12 13.61 4.37
N ASN A 62 -4.91 14.01 5.62
CA ASN A 62 -5.98 14.55 6.45
C ASN A 62 -6.53 15.86 5.87
N LYS A 63 -7.78 16.20 6.22
CA LYS A 63 -8.47 17.39 5.69
C LYS A 63 -7.73 18.68 6.04
N ASP A 64 -7.10 18.72 7.20
CA ASP A 64 -6.37 19.84 7.80
C ASP A 64 -4.88 19.90 7.42
N GLU A 65 -4.37 18.92 6.65
CA GLU A 65 -3.02 18.99 6.09
C GLU A 65 -2.85 20.21 5.17
N SER A 66 -1.61 20.68 5.05
CA SER A 66 -1.27 21.78 4.14
C SER A 66 -1.58 21.42 2.68
N VAL A 67 -1.73 22.45 1.84
CA VAL A 67 -1.93 22.27 0.39
C VAL A 67 -0.71 21.56 -0.20
N ASP A 68 0.50 21.98 0.16
CA ASP A 68 1.75 21.39 -0.34
C ASP A 68 1.84 19.89 -0.06
N VAL A 69 1.48 19.44 1.14
CA VAL A 69 1.48 17.99 1.51
C VAL A 69 0.46 17.21 0.67
N LYS A 70 -0.70 17.80 0.39
CA LYS A 70 -1.72 17.18 -0.45
C LYS A 70 -1.26 17.08 -1.91
N GLU A 71 -0.68 18.15 -2.44
CA GLU A 71 -0.15 18.18 -3.81
C GLU A 71 0.95 17.14 -3.98
N GLU A 72 1.93 17.08 -3.08
CA GLU A 72 2.99 16.07 -3.09
C GLU A 72 2.42 14.65 -3.07
N PHE A 73 1.42 14.39 -2.21
CA PHE A 73 0.74 13.09 -2.15
C PHE A 73 0.10 12.71 -3.49
N PHE A 74 -0.65 13.62 -4.12
CA PHE A 74 -1.34 13.34 -5.38
C PHE A 74 -0.37 13.21 -6.57
N GLU A 75 0.71 13.99 -6.59
CA GLU A 75 1.76 13.84 -7.61
C GLU A 75 2.44 12.47 -7.52
N LEU A 76 2.77 12.00 -6.32
CA LEU A 76 3.35 10.69 -6.10
C LEU A 76 2.37 9.57 -6.49
N LEU A 77 1.10 9.71 -6.15
CA LEU A 77 0.06 8.76 -6.55
C LEU A 77 -0.06 8.66 -8.08
N GLN A 78 0.02 9.79 -8.79
CA GLN A 78 -0.05 9.81 -10.24
C GLN A 78 1.16 9.11 -10.90
N LYS A 79 2.37 9.38 -10.39
CA LYS A 79 3.61 8.68 -10.83
C LYS A 79 3.54 7.17 -10.61
N THR A 80 2.80 6.74 -9.59
CA THR A 80 2.66 5.32 -9.22
C THR A 80 1.62 4.58 -10.08
N THR A 81 0.65 5.28 -10.66
CA THR A 81 -0.50 4.67 -11.36
C THR A 81 -0.45 4.80 -12.88
N THR A 82 0.51 5.55 -13.41
CA THR A 82 0.68 5.74 -14.86
C THR A 82 1.55 4.61 -15.42
N PRO A 83 1.08 3.83 -16.42
CA PRO A 83 1.93 2.84 -17.10
C PRO A 83 3.11 3.53 -17.79
N VAL A 84 4.30 2.93 -17.72
CA VAL A 84 5.45 3.31 -18.56
C VAL A 84 5.23 2.81 -19.99
#